data_AF-A0A3B9MQP1-F1
#
_entry.id   AF-A0A3B9MQP1-F1
#
_cell.length_a   1.000
_cell.length_b   1.000
_cell.length_c   1.000
_cell.angle_alpha   90.00
_cell.angle_beta   90.00
_cell.angle_gamma   90.00
#
_symmetry.space_group_name_H-M   'P 1'
#
loop_
_entity.id
_entity.type
_entity.pdbx_description
1 polymer ?
#
loop_
_entity_poly.entity_id
_entity_poly.type
_entity_poly.pdbx_seq_one_letter_code
_entity_poly.pdbx_strand_id
1 'polypeptide(L)'
;MARTAKSLINTQELGRAIRRRREESQLSLRDVADQTNVSASTLSRIENGTGKPDADNIARLTTWLDVPLERILSSGRDTADEAKAVVYYPHESTPEIVEAHLRADRNLSPETADALSALFRVAYSQFSRTEPAKSARKRR
;
A
#
# COMPACT_ATOMS: atom_id res chain seq x y z
N MET A 1 2.57 -27.43 22.95
CA MET A 1 1.67 -27.00 21.87
C MET A 1 2.29 -25.78 21.20
N ALA A 2 2.92 -25.96 20.04
CA ALA A 2 3.68 -24.92 19.34
C ALA A 2 2.75 -23.78 18.91
N ARG A 3 3.09 -22.53 19.26
CA ARG A 3 2.41 -21.35 18.75
C ARG A 3 2.72 -21.26 17.25
N THR A 4 1.75 -21.61 16.42
CA THR A 4 1.80 -21.30 14.98
C THR A 4 1.92 -19.79 14.85
N ALA A 5 3.10 -19.29 14.47
CA ALA A 5 3.34 -17.89 14.22
C ALA A 5 2.32 -17.39 13.19
N LYS A 6 1.40 -16.53 13.63
CA LYS A 6 0.39 -15.90 12.77
C LYS A 6 1.15 -15.18 11.66
N SER A 7 0.91 -15.55 10.40
CA SER A 7 1.60 -14.96 9.24
C SER A 7 1.44 -13.45 9.27
N LEU A 8 2.55 -12.73 9.37
CA LEU A 8 2.58 -11.27 9.39
C LEU A 8 2.16 -10.67 8.04
N ILE A 9 2.03 -11.47 6.98
CA ILE A 9 1.74 -11.02 5.62
C ILE A 9 0.31 -11.40 5.23
N ASN A 10 -0.46 -10.44 4.73
CA ASN A 10 -1.74 -10.71 4.09
C ASN A 10 -1.51 -11.13 2.63
N THR A 11 -1.34 -12.44 2.41
CA THR A 11 -1.11 -12.98 1.06
C THR A 11 -2.24 -12.67 0.09
N GLN A 12 -3.49 -12.58 0.55
CA GLN A 12 -4.61 -12.24 -0.33
C GLN A 12 -4.55 -10.80 -0.81
N GLU A 13 -4.23 -9.84 0.08
CA GLU A 13 -4.06 -8.44 -0.33
C GLU A 13 -2.88 -8.27 -1.26
N LEU A 14 -1.75 -8.93 -0.99
CA LEU A 14 -0.61 -8.94 -1.89
C LEU A 14 -1.00 -9.48 -3.28
N GLY A 15 -1.72 -10.61 -3.33
CA GLY A 15 -2.20 -11.20 -4.58
C GLY A 15 -3.11 -10.26 -5.37
N ARG A 16 -4.05 -9.58 -4.69
CA ARG A 16 -4.91 -8.56 -5.31
C ARG A 16 -4.12 -7.40 -5.88
N ALA A 17 -3.14 -6.88 -5.13
CA ALA A 17 -2.30 -5.77 -5.58
C ALA A 17 -1.48 -6.15 -6.82
N ILE A 18 -0.89 -7.35 -6.85
CA ILE A 18 -0.13 -7.87 -8.00
C ILE A 18 -1.03 -7.97 -9.22
N ARG A 19 -2.19 -8.61 -9.07
CA ARG A 19 -3.15 -8.81 -10.16
C ARG A 19 -3.59 -7.47 -10.76
N ARG A 20 -3.94 -6.52 -9.91
CA ARG A 20 -4.39 -5.19 -10.31
C ARG A 20 -3.33 -4.47 -11.14
N ARG A 21 -2.10 -4.33 -10.61
CA ARG A 21 -1.00 -3.65 -11.33
C ARG A 21 -0.70 -4.34 -12.66
N ARG A 22 -0.71 -5.68 -12.68
CA ARG A 22 -0.48 -6.47 -13.89
C ARG A 22 -1.55 -6.19 -14.95
N GLU A 23 -2.82 -6.21 -14.58
CA GLU A 23 -3.95 -5.97 -15.49
C GLU A 23 -4.00 -4.51 -15.98
N GLU A 24 -3.77 -3.54 -15.10
CA GLU A 24 -3.67 -2.10 -15.45
C GLU A 24 -2.53 -1.82 -16.43
N SER A 25 -1.41 -2.55 -16.28
CA SER A 25 -0.24 -2.45 -17.15
C SER A 25 -0.33 -3.36 -18.39
N GLN A 26 -1.44 -4.08 -18.58
CA GLN A 26 -1.65 -5.07 -19.66
C GLN A 26 -0.54 -6.13 -19.76
N LEU A 27 0.06 -6.51 -18.62
CA LEU A 27 1.13 -7.49 -18.55
C LEU A 27 0.56 -8.91 -18.38
N SER A 28 1.22 -9.88 -18.98
CA SER A 28 1.01 -11.29 -18.67
C SER A 28 1.76 -11.69 -17.39
N LEU A 29 1.42 -12.85 -16.82
CA LEU A 29 2.17 -13.41 -15.69
C LEU A 29 3.64 -13.70 -16.04
N ARG A 30 3.96 -13.93 -17.32
CA ARG A 30 5.33 -14.13 -17.78
C ARG A 30 6.09 -12.81 -17.79
N ASP A 31 5.47 -11.73 -18.25
CA ASP A 31 6.12 -10.42 -18.26
C ASP A 31 6.44 -9.94 -16.84
N VAL A 32 5.53 -10.18 -15.89
CA VAL A 32 5.79 -9.89 -14.46
C VAL A 32 6.88 -10.81 -13.90
N ALA A 33 6.91 -12.08 -14.32
CA ALA A 33 7.96 -13.00 -13.91
C ALA A 33 9.35 -12.52 -14.36
N ASP A 34 9.47 -12.01 -15.58
CA ASP A 34 10.72 -11.48 -16.11
C ASP A 34 11.16 -10.20 -15.38
N GLN A 35 10.21 -9.35 -14.97
CA GLN A 35 10.48 -8.11 -14.25
C GLN A 35 10.85 -8.32 -12.77
N THR A 36 10.26 -9.33 -12.12
CA THR A 36 10.41 -9.57 -10.68
C THR A 36 11.38 -10.72 -10.36
N ASN A 37 11.71 -11.52 -11.37
CA ASN A 37 12.42 -12.78 -11.24
C ASN A 37 11.74 -13.72 -10.22
N VAL A 38 10.39 -13.71 -10.23
CA VAL A 38 9.49 -14.61 -9.50
C VAL A 38 8.75 -15.46 -10.53
N SER A 39 8.72 -16.78 -10.38
CA SER A 39 8.13 -17.64 -11.43
C SER A 39 6.64 -17.33 -11.67
N ALA A 40 6.20 -17.41 -12.93
CA ALA A 40 4.78 -17.22 -13.30
C ALA A 40 3.83 -18.17 -12.55
N SER A 41 4.28 -19.40 -12.23
CA SER A 41 3.53 -20.35 -11.41
C SER A 41 3.38 -19.90 -9.95
N THR A 42 4.37 -19.20 -9.41
CA THR A 42 4.34 -18.65 -8.05
C THR A 42 3.45 -17.40 -8.02
N LEU A 43 3.59 -16.50 -9.01
CA LEU A 43 2.71 -15.36 -9.19
C LEU A 43 1.24 -15.78 -9.28
N SER A 44 0.93 -16.79 -10.10
CA SER A 44 -0.45 -17.32 -10.22
C SER A 44 -1.01 -17.82 -8.89
N ARG A 45 -0.22 -18.56 -8.11
CA ARG A 45 -0.64 -19.03 -6.78
C ARG A 45 -0.84 -17.88 -5.80
N ILE A 46 0.02 -16.85 -5.84
CA ILE A 46 -0.10 -15.66 -4.99
C ILE A 46 -1.35 -14.85 -5.38
N GLU A 47 -1.59 -14.57 -6.67
CA GLU A 47 -2.78 -13.86 -7.14
C GLU A 47 -4.09 -14.59 -6.76
N ASN A 48 -4.07 -15.92 -6.72
CA ASN A 48 -5.20 -16.75 -6.30
C ASN A 48 -5.27 -16.98 -4.78
N GLY A 49 -4.35 -16.41 -4.00
CA GLY A 49 -4.31 -16.54 -2.53
C GLY A 49 -3.93 -17.94 -2.00
N THR A 50 -3.47 -18.85 -2.87
CA THR A 50 -3.12 -20.24 -2.50
C THR A 50 -1.62 -20.44 -2.26
N GLY A 51 -0.78 -19.51 -2.73
CA GLY A 51 0.68 -19.57 -2.57
C GLY A 51 1.16 -18.71 -1.42
N LYS A 52 1.94 -19.26 -0.49
CA LYS A 52 2.67 -18.46 0.50
C LYS A 52 3.98 -17.94 -0.10
N PRO A 53 4.14 -16.61 -0.30
CA PRO A 53 5.41 -16.05 -0.73
C PRO A 53 6.42 -16.10 0.43
N ASP A 54 7.68 -16.36 0.11
CA ASP A 54 8.79 -16.20 1.05
C ASP A 54 9.25 -14.72 1.11
N ALA A 55 10.19 -14.43 2.01
CA ALA A 55 10.68 -13.06 2.23
C ALA A 55 11.33 -12.44 0.97
N ASP A 56 12.02 -13.24 0.15
CA ASP A 56 12.68 -12.75 -1.06
C ASP A 56 11.65 -12.38 -2.14
N ASN A 57 10.66 -13.25 -2.34
CA ASN A 57 9.53 -12.98 -3.24
C ASN A 57 8.74 -11.76 -2.77
N ILE A 58 8.48 -11.62 -1.46
CA ILE A 58 7.80 -10.45 -0.90
C ILE A 58 8.58 -9.18 -1.26
N ALA A 59 9.90 -9.14 -0.98
CA ALA A 59 10.71 -7.96 -1.25
C ALA A 59 10.66 -7.55 -2.73
N ARG A 60 10.86 -8.51 -3.64
CA ARG A 60 10.81 -8.28 -5.09
C ARG A 60 9.44 -7.76 -5.55
N LEU A 61 8.37 -8.35 -5.03
CA LEU A 61 7.01 -7.96 -5.39
C LEU A 61 6.63 -6.60 -4.81
N THR A 62 7.04 -6.28 -3.59
CA THR A 62 6.82 -4.94 -3.00
C THR A 62 7.57 -3.86 -3.77
N THR A 63 8.83 -4.13 -4.16
CA THR A 63 9.62 -3.21 -4.99
C THR A 63 8.97 -3.00 -6.36
N TRP A 64 8.51 -4.07 -7.00
CA TRP A 64 7.84 -3.98 -8.30
C TRP A 64 6.50 -3.25 -8.22
N LEU A 65 5.74 -3.45 -7.14
CA LEU A 65 4.48 -2.75 -6.89
C LEU A 65 4.66 -1.26 -6.57
N ASP A 66 5.89 -0.83 -6.23
CA ASP A 66 6.17 0.49 -5.64
C ASP A 66 5.34 0.74 -4.37
N VAL A 67 5.21 -0.30 -3.54
CA VAL A 67 4.43 -0.28 -2.30
C VAL A 67 5.33 -0.63 -1.11
N PRO A 68 5.39 0.19 -0.05
CA PRO A 68 6.14 -0.14 1.16
C PRO A 68 5.65 -1.45 1.79
N LEU A 69 6.59 -2.27 2.28
CA LEU A 69 6.30 -3.57 2.88
C LEU A 69 5.28 -3.48 4.03
N GLU A 70 5.31 -2.38 4.79
CA GLU A 70 4.43 -2.07 5.91
C GLU A 70 2.95 -2.07 5.53
N ARG A 71 2.63 -1.76 4.26
CA ARG A 71 1.25 -1.79 3.75
C ARG A 71 0.75 -3.20 3.46
N ILE A 72 1.65 -4.16 3.27
CA ILE A 72 1.33 -5.56 2.97
C ILE A 72 1.33 -6.41 4.25
N LEU A 73 2.02 -5.94 5.28
CA LEU A 73 2.01 -6.56 6.60
C LEU A 73 0.62 -6.43 7.24
N SER A 74 0.00 -7.57 7.54
CA SER A 74 -1.12 -7.66 8.47
C SER A 74 -0.62 -7.24 9.84
N SER A 75 -0.94 -6.02 10.25
CA SER A 75 -0.97 -5.70 11.66
C SER A 75 -1.88 -6.72 12.33
N GLY A 76 -1.35 -7.55 13.23
CA GLY A 76 -2.09 -8.59 13.94
C GLY A 76 -3.13 -8.03 14.92
N ARG A 77 -3.99 -7.12 14.47
CA ARG A 77 -5.13 -6.63 15.22
C ARG A 77 -6.39 -7.27 14.66
N ASP A 78 -6.72 -8.42 15.24
CA ASP A 78 -8.12 -8.77 15.42
C ASP A 78 -8.69 -7.74 16.41
N THR A 79 -8.99 -6.54 15.94
CA THR A 79 -9.88 -5.63 16.66
C THR A 79 -10.88 -5.17 15.63
N ALA A 80 -12.13 -5.59 15.84
CA ALA A 80 -13.28 -4.89 15.34
C ALA A 80 -13.14 -3.41 15.72
N ASP A 81 -12.59 -2.62 14.81
CA ASP A 81 -12.73 -1.17 14.84
C ASP A 81 -12.66 -0.68 13.41
N GLU A 82 -13.76 -0.05 13.00
CA GLU A 82 -14.04 0.39 11.65
C GLU A 82 -13.14 1.58 11.29
N ALA A 83 -11.99 1.32 10.71
CA ALA A 83 -11.30 2.30 9.88
C ALA A 83 -11.18 1.72 8.47
N LYS A 84 -12.19 2.07 7.66
CA LYS A 84 -12.30 1.73 6.24
C LYS A 84 -10.93 1.78 5.56
N ALA A 85 -10.56 0.68 4.92
CA ALA A 85 -9.42 0.61 4.03
C ALA A 85 -9.49 1.76 3.02
N VAL A 86 -8.54 2.68 3.14
CA VAL A 86 -8.39 3.84 2.26
C VAL A 86 -8.15 3.33 0.85
N VAL A 87 -9.15 3.45 0.00
CA VAL A 87 -9.06 3.17 -1.44
C VAL A 87 -8.14 4.22 -2.06
N TYR A 88 -6.96 3.79 -2.53
CA TYR A 88 -6.04 4.66 -3.26
C TYR A 88 -6.43 4.68 -4.74
N TYR A 89 -6.86 5.86 -5.21
CA TYR A 89 -7.02 6.17 -6.64
C TYR A 89 -5.75 6.88 -7.13
N PRO A 90 -5.13 6.45 -8.26
CA PRO A 90 -3.83 6.98 -8.73
C PRO A 90 -3.81 8.47 -9.15
N HIS A 91 -4.88 9.22 -8.92
CA HIS A 91 -5.01 10.62 -9.35
C HIS A 91 -5.50 11.58 -8.25
N GLU A 92 -5.75 11.11 -7.02
CA GLU A 92 -6.19 11.98 -5.92
C GLU A 92 -5.01 12.33 -5.01
N SER A 93 -4.86 13.61 -4.71
CA SER A 93 -3.85 14.10 -3.79
C SER A 93 -4.19 13.64 -2.35
N THR A 94 -3.18 13.30 -1.54
CA THR A 94 -3.38 12.89 -0.13
C THR A 94 -4.34 13.79 0.67
N PRO A 95 -4.34 15.13 0.49
CA PRO A 95 -5.33 16.00 1.10
C PRO A 95 -6.79 15.72 0.70
N GLU A 96 -7.06 15.37 -0.56
CA GLU A 96 -8.42 15.08 -1.06
C GLU A 96 -8.97 13.80 -0.44
N ILE A 97 -8.13 12.79 -0.28
CA ILE A 97 -8.50 11.53 0.37
C ILE A 97 -8.90 11.80 1.83
N VAL A 98 -8.09 12.57 2.57
CA VAL A 98 -8.38 12.90 3.99
C VAL A 98 -9.65 13.74 4.11
N GLU A 99 -9.83 14.71 3.21
CA GLU A 99 -11.02 15.54 3.15
C GLU A 99 -12.30 14.71 2.92
N ALA A 100 -12.26 13.73 2.01
CA ALA A 100 -13.38 12.82 1.78
C ALA A 100 -13.73 12.01 3.04
N HIS A 101 -12.74 11.61 3.83
CA HIS A 101 -12.97 10.88 5.08
C HIS A 101 -13.55 11.78 6.18
N LEU A 102 -13.04 13.01 6.34
CA LEU A 102 -13.54 13.96 7.33
C LEU A 102 -15.00 14.34 7.06
N ARG A 103 -15.40 14.50 5.79
CA ARG A 103 -16.80 14.75 5.42
C ARG A 103 -17.72 13.55 5.66
N ALA A 104 -17.18 12.34 5.59
CA ALA A 104 -17.94 11.11 5.80
C ALA A 104 -18.06 10.73 7.30
N ASP A 105 -17.36 11.43 8.19
CA ASP A 105 -17.39 11.18 9.63
C ASP A 105 -18.67 11.74 10.26
N ARG A 106 -19.52 10.86 10.77
CA ARG A 106 -20.80 11.21 11.43
C ARG A 106 -20.62 11.88 12.79
N ASN A 107 -19.42 11.81 13.37
CA ASN A 107 -19.10 12.44 14.65
C ASN A 107 -18.67 13.91 14.50
N LEU A 108 -18.48 14.39 13.26
CA LEU A 108 -18.08 15.76 12.98
C LEU A 108 -19.27 16.56 12.42
N SER A 109 -19.39 17.82 12.85
CA SER A 109 -20.24 18.75 12.12
C SER A 109 -19.60 19.09 10.77
N PRO A 110 -20.40 19.47 9.75
CA PRO A 110 -19.86 19.91 8.46
C PRO A 110 -18.80 21.01 8.61
N GLU A 111 -19.04 21.98 9.49
CA GLU A 111 -18.13 23.10 9.74
C GLU A 111 -16.81 22.62 10.37
N THR A 112 -16.87 21.63 11.27
CA THR A 112 -15.68 21.06 11.91
C THR A 112 -14.85 20.25 10.93
N ALA A 113 -15.50 19.45 10.07
CA ALA A 113 -14.84 18.68 9.03
C ALA A 113 -14.09 19.58 8.04
N ASP A 114 -14.73 20.70 7.61
CA ASP A 114 -14.09 21.68 6.74
C ASP A 114 -12.91 22.39 7.41
N ALA A 115 -13.04 22.77 8.70
CA ALA A 115 -11.95 23.37 9.45
C ALA A 115 -10.74 22.43 9.59
N LEU A 116 -10.99 21.15 9.92
CA LEU A 116 -9.94 20.13 10.03
C LEU A 116 -9.27 19.85 8.68
N SER A 117 -10.05 19.80 7.59
CA SER A 117 -9.51 19.64 6.23
C SER A 117 -8.59 20.81 5.86
N ALA A 118 -9.01 22.04 6.13
CA ALA A 118 -8.21 23.23 5.86
C ALA A 118 -6.89 23.22 6.64
N LEU A 119 -6.93 22.89 7.94
CA LEU A 119 -5.74 22.74 8.77
C LEU A 119 -4.79 21.68 8.22
N PHE A 120 -5.32 20.51 7.85
CA PHE A 120 -4.54 19.42 7.29
C PHE A 120 -3.87 19.82 5.97
N ARG A 121 -4.61 20.46 5.06
CA ARG A 121 -4.09 20.90 3.75
C ARG A 121 -2.93 21.88 3.91
N VAL A 122 -3.06 22.84 4.84
CA VAL A 122 -2.00 23.80 5.15
C VAL A 122 -0.76 23.08 5.70
N ALA A 123 -0.94 22.26 6.73
CA ALA A 123 0.16 21.51 7.34
C ALA A 123 0.87 20.59 6.33
N TYR A 124 0.09 19.85 5.54
CA TYR A 124 0.62 18.96 4.51
C TYR A 124 1.45 19.73 3.49
N SER A 125 0.97 20.88 3.00
CA SER A 125 1.72 21.70 2.04
C SER A 125 3.05 22.25 2.61
N GLN A 126 3.06 22.57 3.90
CA GLN A 126 4.21 23.14 4.60
C GLN A 126 5.29 22.10 4.84
N PHE A 127 4.92 20.88 5.23
CA PHE A 127 5.87 19.83 5.59
C PHE A 127 6.22 18.88 4.42
N SER A 128 5.38 18.80 3.38
CA SER A 128 5.69 17.98 2.19
C SER A 128 6.79 18.56 1.29
N ARG A 129 7.22 19.82 1.51
CA ARG A 129 8.27 20.50 0.74
C ARG A 129 9.67 20.41 1.36
N THR A 130 9.95 19.49 2.28
CA THR A 130 11.28 19.40 2.90
C THR A 130 11.79 17.97 2.99
N GLU A 131 12.41 17.53 1.91
CA GLU A 131 13.58 16.63 1.89
C GLU A 131 14.43 17.03 0.66
N PRO A 132 15.40 17.97 0.77
CA PRO A 132 16.47 18.01 -0.20
C PRO A 132 17.34 16.77 0.03
N ALA A 133 17.32 15.86 -0.93
CA ALA A 133 18.13 14.66 -0.97
C ALA A 133 19.57 14.93 -0.50
N LYS A 134 20.00 14.20 0.53
CA LYS A 134 21.40 14.16 0.96
C LYS A 134 22.29 13.88 -0.25
N SER A 135 23.25 14.79 -0.44
CA SER A 135 24.19 14.85 -1.53
C SER A 135 24.69 13.48 -2.01
N ALA A 136 24.45 13.19 -3.29
CA ALA A 136 25.33 12.33 -4.06
C ALA A 136 26.75 12.89 -3.95
N ARG A 137 27.58 12.31 -3.09
CA ARG A 137 28.99 12.63 -2.94
C ARG A 137 29.72 12.05 -4.14
N LYS A 138 29.62 12.74 -5.28
CA LYS A 138 30.47 12.56 -6.44
C LYS A 138 31.82 13.22 -6.12
N ARG A 139 32.80 12.43 -5.70
CA ARG A 139 34.24 12.76 -5.73
C ARG A 139 34.95 11.44 -6.06
N ARG A 140 35.19 11.23 -7.35
CA ARG A 140 36.50 11.37 -8.02
C ARG A 140 37.28 10.07 -7.90
#